data_AF-A0A3S3NCJ6-F1
#
_entry.id   AF-A0A3S3NCJ6-F1
#
_cell.length_a   1.000
_cell.length_b   1.000
_cell.length_c   1.000
_cell.angle_alpha   90.00
_cell.angle_beta   90.00
_cell.angle_gamma   90.00
#
_symmetry.space_group_name_H-M   'P 1'
#
loop_
_entity.id
_entity.type
_entity.pdbx_description
1 polymer ?
#
loop_
_entity_poly.entity_id
_entity_poly.type
_entity_poly.pdbx_seq_one_letter_code
_entity_poly.pdbx_strand_id
1 'polypeptide(L)'
;MYFLSSMKENSLPNALHHRVVDEGGVEQLVAVSQLAKRCLSLNGDERPTMKEVAIELEELKRSFAQPRAEDKYEGTKVKLCEPSEAYRGNDSVVGQES
;
A
#
# COMPACT_ATOMS: atom_id res chain seq x y z
N MET A 1 14.73 -6.37 9.92
CA MET A 1 13.50 -5.73 9.43
C MET A 1 13.71 -4.23 9.35
N TYR A 2 14.07 -3.70 8.18
CA TYR A 2 14.47 -2.30 8.01
C TYR A 2 13.36 -1.31 8.40
N PHE A 3 12.12 -1.52 7.93
CA PHE A 3 10.98 -0.66 8.24
C PHE A 3 10.68 -0.54 9.75
N LEU A 4 10.60 -1.68 10.48
CA LEU A 4 10.33 -1.67 11.92
C LEU A 4 11.46 -0.99 12.72
N SER A 5 12.71 -1.18 12.32
CA SER A 5 13.87 -0.49 12.93
C SER A 5 13.78 1.02 12.72
N SER A 6 13.53 1.46 11.49
CA SER A 6 13.39 2.88 11.17
C SER A 6 12.23 3.55 11.91
N MET A 7 11.15 2.81 12.19
CA MET A 7 10.06 3.30 13.05
C MET A 7 10.47 3.49 14.51
N LYS A 8 11.37 2.66 15.04
CA LYS A 8 11.86 2.79 16.43
C LYS A 8 12.84 3.97 16.58
N GLU A 9 13.60 4.24 15.52
CA GLU A 9 14.64 5.28 15.47
C GLU A 9 14.09 6.64 14.97
N ASN A 10 12.77 6.77 14.82
CA ASN A 10 12.12 7.97 14.27
C ASN A 10 12.66 8.39 12.90
N SER A 11 13.18 7.43 12.13
CA SER A 11 13.79 7.62 10.81
C SER A 11 12.90 7.06 9.70
N LEU A 12 11.58 7.02 9.92
CA LEU A 12 10.58 6.50 8.98
C LEU A 12 10.76 7.05 7.54
N PRO A 13 11.00 8.37 7.32
CA PRO A 13 11.13 8.91 5.97
C PRO A 13 12.25 8.24 5.16
N ASN A 14 13.32 7.80 5.81
CA ASN A 14 14.45 7.13 5.14
C ASN A 14 14.08 5.71 4.67
N ALA A 15 13.09 5.10 5.30
CA ALA A 15 12.60 3.77 4.92
C ALA A 15 11.52 3.81 3.82
N LEU A 16 10.99 4.99 3.52
CA LEU A 16 9.96 5.17 2.51
C LEU A 16 10.59 5.61 1.18
N HIS A 17 9.97 5.20 0.09
CA HIS A 17 10.36 5.67 -1.22
C HIS A 17 10.09 7.18 -1.33
N HIS A 18 10.99 7.95 -1.95
CA HIS A 18 10.91 9.43 -1.99
C HIS A 18 9.53 9.95 -2.42
N ARG A 19 8.93 9.37 -3.48
CA ARG A 19 7.57 9.72 -3.92
C ARG A 19 6.51 9.65 -2.81
N VAL A 20 6.60 8.65 -1.93
CA VAL A 20 5.65 8.49 -0.82
C VAL A 20 5.86 9.58 0.24
N VAL A 21 7.11 9.98 0.48
CA VAL A 21 7.46 11.07 1.40
C VAL A 21 7.02 12.42 0.82
N ASP A 22 7.18 12.62 -0.48
CA ASP A 22 6.87 13.87 -1.16
C ASP A 22 5.36 14.08 -1.34
N GLU A 23 4.61 13.02 -1.65
CA GLU A 23 3.16 13.08 -1.90
C GLU A 23 2.34 12.90 -0.61
N GLY A 24 2.88 12.21 0.39
CA GLY A 24 2.16 11.86 1.62
C GLY A 24 2.27 12.94 2.70
N GLY A 25 1.14 13.28 3.32
CA GLY A 25 1.15 14.14 4.52
C GLY A 25 1.83 13.44 5.70
N VAL A 26 2.63 14.15 6.49
CA VAL A 26 3.37 13.58 7.64
C VAL A 26 2.45 12.74 8.55
N GLU A 27 1.27 13.26 8.87
CA GLU A 27 0.28 12.55 9.71
C GLU A 27 -0.27 11.29 9.04
N GLN A 28 -0.54 11.33 7.73
CA GLN A 28 -0.97 10.17 6.94
C GLN A 28 0.10 9.08 6.96
N LEU A 29 1.35 9.47 6.69
CA LEU A 29 2.49 8.56 6.67
C LEU A 29 2.71 7.91 8.02
N VAL A 30 2.62 8.67 9.11
CA VAL A 30 2.73 8.13 10.48
C VAL A 30 1.60 7.15 10.76
N ALA A 31 0.36 7.50 10.46
CA ALA A 31 -0.80 6.65 10.76
C ALA A 31 -0.77 5.32 9.99
N VAL A 32 -0.53 5.36 8.67
CA VAL A 32 -0.40 4.16 7.84
C VAL A 32 0.80 3.31 8.28
N SER A 33 1.90 3.95 8.69
CA SER A 33 3.07 3.23 9.17
C SER A 33 2.84 2.53 10.50
N GLN A 34 2.05 3.12 11.40
CA GLN A 34 1.65 2.45 12.65
C GLN A 34 0.77 1.22 12.40
N LEU A 35 -0.12 1.27 11.41
CA LEU A 35 -0.88 0.11 10.97
C LEU A 35 0.05 -0.97 10.40
N ALA A 36 0.95 -0.60 9.49
CA ALA A 36 1.94 -1.52 8.92
C ALA A 36 2.83 -2.16 10.00
N LYS A 37 3.22 -1.40 11.03
CA LYS A 37 3.98 -1.92 12.18
C LYS A 37 3.26 -3.06 12.88
N ARG A 38 1.97 -2.93 13.12
CA ARG A 38 1.15 -4.00 13.74
C ARG A 38 0.99 -5.19 12.82
N CYS A 39 0.74 -4.97 11.52
CA CYS A 39 0.67 -6.05 10.52
C CYS A 39 1.98 -6.86 10.42
N LEU A 40 3.12 -6.20 10.62
CA LEU A 40 4.45 -6.80 10.56
C LEU A 40 4.95 -7.33 11.92
N SER A 41 4.11 -7.39 12.96
CA SER A 41 4.54 -7.90 14.27
C SER A 41 5.11 -9.33 14.15
N LEU A 42 6.20 -9.57 14.86
CA LEU A 42 6.80 -10.91 14.96
C LEU A 42 5.89 -11.85 15.79
N ASN A 43 5.12 -11.29 16.71
CA ASN A 43 4.09 -12.02 17.42
C ASN A 43 2.82 -12.08 16.56
N GLY A 44 2.41 -13.28 16.16
CA GLY A 44 1.24 -13.49 15.32
C GLY A 44 -0.06 -13.02 15.97
N ASP A 45 -0.16 -13.14 17.30
CA ASP A 45 -1.37 -12.78 18.06
C ASP A 45 -1.58 -11.26 18.16
N GLU A 46 -0.53 -10.47 17.92
CA GLU A 46 -0.62 -9.01 17.85
C GLU A 46 -0.99 -8.48 16.46
N ARG A 47 -0.96 -9.35 15.44
CA ARG A 47 -1.29 -8.93 14.08
C ARG A 47 -2.79 -8.71 13.97
N PRO A 48 -3.23 -7.55 13.44
CA PRO A 48 -4.64 -7.33 13.17
C PRO A 48 -5.12 -8.31 12.10
N THR A 49 -6.39 -8.69 12.21
CA THR A 49 -7.08 -9.40 11.15
C THR A 49 -7.23 -8.50 9.92
N MET A 50 -7.31 -9.07 8.71
CA MET A 50 -7.54 -8.28 7.51
C MET A 50 -8.85 -7.47 7.55
N LYS A 51 -9.84 -7.91 8.33
CA LYS A 51 -11.07 -7.16 8.57
C LYS A 51 -10.77 -5.86 9.33
N GLU A 52 -9.98 -5.92 10.40
CA GLU A 52 -9.59 -4.74 11.17
C GLU A 52 -8.70 -3.81 10.32
N VAL A 53 -7.75 -4.37 9.57
CA VAL A 53 -6.92 -3.59 8.63
C VAL A 53 -7.78 -2.83 7.61
N ALA A 54 -8.79 -3.50 7.03
CA ALA A 54 -9.68 -2.86 6.06
C ALA A 54 -10.51 -1.73 6.68
N ILE A 55 -11.06 -1.95 7.88
CA ILE A 55 -11.82 -0.93 8.61
C ILE A 55 -10.94 0.28 8.89
N GLU A 56 -9.75 0.06 9.43
CA GLU A 56 -8.84 1.14 9.79
C GLU A 56 -8.37 1.95 8.57
N LEU A 57 -8.07 1.29 7.44
CA LEU A 57 -7.74 1.99 6.21
C LEU A 57 -8.89 2.84 5.66
N GLU A 58 -10.14 2.37 5.77
CA GLU A 58 -11.32 3.16 5.40
C GLU A 58 -11.50 4.39 6.29
N GLU A 59 -11.20 4.26 7.59
CA GLU A 59 -11.20 5.37 8.54
C GLU A 59 -10.11 6.38 8.23
N LEU A 60 -8.87 5.93 7.99
CA LEU A 60 -7.75 6.80 7.59
C LEU A 60 -8.07 7.54 6.30
N LYS A 61 -8.65 6.85 5.31
CA LYS A 61 -9.09 7.49 4.06
C LYS A 61 -10.12 8.59 4.31
N ARG A 62 -11.04 8.39 5.25
CA ARG A 62 -12.05 9.39 5.61
C ARG A 62 -11.47 10.55 6.42
N SER A 63 -10.56 10.29 7.35
CA SER A 63 -9.94 11.32 8.20
C SER A 63 -9.04 12.26 7.41
N PHE A 64 -8.42 11.75 6.35
CA PHE A 64 -7.51 12.49 5.50
C PHE A 64 -8.12 12.91 4.16
N ALA A 65 -9.40 12.62 3.94
CA ALA A 65 -10.12 13.15 2.79
C ALA A 65 -10.22 14.68 2.94
N GLN A 66 -9.50 15.41 2.08
CA GLN A 66 -9.85 16.81 1.85
C GLN A 66 -11.25 16.87 1.24
N PRO A 67 -12.04 17.93 1.50
CA PRO A 67 -13.26 18.14 0.75
C PRO A 67 -12.85 18.31 -0.71
N ARG A 68 -13.08 17.27 -1.51
CA ARG A 68 -13.13 17.44 -2.95
C ARG A 68 -14.22 18.46 -3.18
N ALA A 69 -13.87 19.62 -3.76
CA ALA A 69 -14.87 20.43 -4.41
C ALA A 69 -15.68 19.46 -5.29
N GLU A 70 -16.99 19.45 -5.08
CA GLU A 70 -17.90 18.55 -5.77
C GLU A 70 -17.83 18.86 -7.27
N ASP A 71 -16.98 18.16 -7.99
CA ASP A 71 -17.07 18.12 -9.43
C ASP A 71 -18.33 17.31 -9.76
N LYS A 72 -19.44 18.02 -9.93
CA LYS A 72 -20.61 17.53 -10.66
C LYS A 72 -20.16 17.11 -12.05
N TYR A 73 -19.92 15.83 -12.27
CA TYR A 73 -20.01 15.24 -13.59
C TYR A 73 -20.71 13.89 -13.54
N GLU A 74 -21.88 13.89 -14.19
CA GLU A 74 -22.59 12.73 -14.70
C GLU A 74 -21.60 11.71 -15.29
N GLY A 75 -21.67 10.46 -14.81
CA GLY A 75 -21.13 9.24 -15.41
C GLY A 75 -19.80 9.32 -16.17
N THR A 76 -18.68 9.06 -15.49
CA THR A 76 -17.44 8.65 -16.17
C THR A 76 -17.12 7.20 -15.84
N LYS A 77 -17.09 6.38 -16.90
CA LYS A 77 -16.71 4.95 -16.88
C LYS A 77 -15.45 4.71 -16.04
N VAL A 78 -15.55 3.76 -15.13
CA VAL A 78 -14.39 3.10 -14.51
C VAL A 78 -13.55 2.52 -15.65
N LYS A 79 -12.36 3.06 -15.91
CA LYS A 79 -11.36 2.32 -16.69
C LYS A 79 -10.82 1.23 -15.77
N LEU A 80 -11.25 0.00 -16.03
CA LEU A 80 -10.60 -1.18 -15.49
C LEU A 80 -9.13 -1.14 -15.92
N CYS A 81 -8.23 -1.51 -15.00
CA CYS A 81 -6.82 -1.72 -15.34
C CYS A 81 -6.79 -2.92 -16.29
N GLU A 82 -6.63 -2.67 -17.59
CA GLU A 82 -6.38 -3.73 -18.55
C GLU A 82 -5.07 -4.41 -18.15
N PRO A 83 -4.99 -5.75 -18.13
CA PRO A 83 -3.76 -6.46 -17.83
C PRO A 83 -2.67 -5.99 -18.81
N SER A 84 -1.51 -5.57 -18.30
CA SER A 84 -0.38 -5.31 -19.20
C SER A 84 0.08 -6.63 -19.82
N GLU A 85 0.15 -6.68 -21.15
CA GLU A 85 0.74 -7.77 -21.95
C GLU A 85 2.28 -7.93 -21.74
N ALA A 86 2.82 -7.43 -20.63
CA ALA A 86 4.26 -7.37 -20.37
C ALA A 86 4.86 -8.68 -19.81
N TYR A 87 4.06 -9.73 -19.64
CA TYR A 87 4.56 -11.08 -19.37
C TYR A 87 4.30 -11.98 -20.59
N ARG A 88 4.94 -11.62 -21.71
CA ARG A 88 5.22 -12.60 -22.76
C ARG A 88 6.26 -13.58 -22.18
N GLY A 89 5.78 -14.60 -21.50
CA GLY A 89 6.57 -15.77 -21.14
C GLY A 89 7.16 -16.37 -22.41
N ASN A 90 8.47 -16.53 -22.44
CA ASN A 90 9.15 -17.41 -23.38
C ASN A 90 9.02 -18.85 -22.88
N ASP A 91 7.86 -19.46 -23.11
CA ASP A 91 7.73 -20.91 -23.02
C ASP A 91 8.45 -21.53 -24.23
N SER A 92 9.72 -21.88 -24.03
CA SER A 92 10.37 -22.95 -24.80
C SER A 92 10.58 -24.11 -23.85
N VAL A 93 9.69 -25.10 -23.93
CA VAL A 93 9.94 -26.43 -23.37
C VAL A 93 9.86 -27.45 -24.51
N VAL A 94 10.68 -28.49 -24.36
CA VAL A 94 10.79 -29.77 -25.10
C VAL A 94 11.85 -29.75 -26.21
N GLY A 95 12.85 -30.64 -26.22
CA GLY A 95 13.11 -31.79 -25.35
C GLY A 95 14.44 -32.44 -25.70
N GLN A 96 15.03 -33.12 -24.71
CA GLN A 96 16.09 -34.10 -24.95
C GLN A 96 15.44 -35.38 -25.47
N GLU A 97 15.87 -35.88 -26.63
CA GLU A 97 15.76 -37.30 -26.96
C GLU A 97 17.03 -37.74 -27.71
N SER A 98 17.70 -38.73 -27.08
CA SER A 98 18.74 -39.69 -27.52
C SER A 98 19.64 -39.38 -28.73
#